data_AF-A0A7L0QYA5-F1
#
_entry.id   AF-A0A7L0QYA5-F1
#
_cell.length_a   1.000
_cell.length_b   1.000
_cell.length_c   1.000
_cell.angle_alpha   90.00
_cell.angle_beta   90.00
_cell.angle_gamma   90.00
#
_symmetry.space_group_name_H-M   'P 1'
#
loop_
_entity.id
_entity.type
_entity.pdbx_description
1 polymer ?
#
loop_
_entity_poly.entity_id
_entity_poly.type
_entity_poly.pdbx_seq_one_letter_code
_entity_poly.pdbx_strand_id
1 'polypeptide(L)' 'ALLCSPTYMYAVIDRHYLQSQGYSVGSISLADSLCRPKITSTEVIFNISYSDCGTSRQV' A
#
# COMPACT_ATOMS: atom_id res chain seq x y z
N ALA A 1 -4.89 -8.52 -0.83
CA ALA A 1 -5.05 -9.05 0.55
C ALA A 1 -4.62 -7.99 1.55
N LEU A 2 -5.21 -7.98 2.76
CA LEU A 2 -4.82 -7.11 3.86
C LEU A 2 -4.55 -7.97 5.10
N LEU A 3 -3.41 -7.74 5.75
CA LEU A 3 -3.02 -8.38 6.98
C LEU A 3 -2.67 -7.32 8.03
N CYS A 4 -3.22 -7.46 9.23
CA CYS A 4 -2.92 -6.58 10.36
C CYS A 4 -1.97 -7.30 11.32
N SER A 5 -0.75 -6.78 11.44
CA SER A 5 0.21 -7.18 12.48
C SER A 5 0.09 -6.23 13.69
N PRO A 6 0.72 -6.56 14.84
CA PRO A 6 0.67 -5.70 16.02
C PRO A 6 1.29 -4.31 15.83
N THR A 7 2.25 -4.14 14.91
CA THR A 7 2.98 -2.88 14.71
C THR A 7 2.82 -2.26 13.32
N TYR A 8 2.25 -2.98 12.35
CA TYR A 8 2.04 -2.50 10.99
C TYR A 8 0.92 -3.25 10.29
N MET A 9 0.42 -2.69 9.19
CA MET A 9 -0.44 -3.39 8.23
C MET A 9 0.34 -3.74 6.97
N TYR A 10 0.01 -4.89 6.38
CA TYR A 10 0.56 -5.38 5.14
C TYR A 10 -0.54 -5.44 4.10
N ALA A 11 -0.45 -4.61 3.06
CA ALA A 11 -1.43 -4.56 1.97
C ALA A 11 -0.80 -5.01 0.66
N VAL A 12 -1.42 -5.99 0.00
CA VAL A 12 -1.01 -6.50 -1.31
C VAL A 12 -2.13 -6.27 -2.31
N ILE A 13 -1.80 -5.62 -3.42
CA ILE A 13 -2.72 -5.34 -4.52
C ILE A 13 -2.17 -6.02 -5.76
N ASP A 14 -3.05 -6.66 -6.52
CA ASP A 14 -2.68 -7.24 -7.81
C ASP A 14 -2.38 -6.13 -8.83
N ARG A 15 -1.21 -6.23 -9.46
CA ARG A 15 -0.72 -5.23 -10.41
C ARG A 15 -1.56 -5.23 -11.69
N HIS A 16 -1.97 -6.40 -12.16
CA HIS A 16 -2.74 -6.53 -13.39
C HIS A 16 -4.14 -5.94 -13.23
N TYR A 17 -4.74 -6.10 -12.05
CA TYR A 17 -5.99 -5.46 -11.68
C TYR A 17 -5.88 -3.94 -11.80
N LEU A 18 -4.85 -3.33 -11.19
CA LEU A 18 -4.64 -1.88 -11.27
C LEU A 18 -4.49 -1.40 -12.72
N GLN A 19 -3.69 -2.10 -13.52
CA GLN A 19 -3.51 -1.78 -14.94
C GLN A 19 -4.80 -1.94 -15.75
N SER A 20 -5.62 -2.96 -15.45
CA SER A 20 -6.91 -3.20 -16.12
C SER A 20 -7.90 -2.06 -15.88
N GLN A 21 -7.77 -1.37 -14.74
CA GLN A 21 -8.58 -0.21 -14.37
C GLN A 21 -7.99 1.12 -14.90
N GLY A 22 -6.89 1.08 -15.65
CA GLY A 22 -6.23 2.27 -16.19
C GLY A 22 -5.30 3.00 -15.21
N TYR A 23 -5.01 2.43 -14.05
CA TYR A 23 -4.11 3.04 -13.08
C TYR A 23 -2.64 2.77 -13.42
N SER A 24 -1.82 3.82 -13.36
CA SER A 24 -0.36 3.68 -13.37
C SER A 24 0.11 3.19 -12.01
N VAL A 25 0.83 2.07 -11.98
CA VAL A 25 1.35 1.47 -10.75
C VAL A 25 2.26 2.44 -9.97
N GLY A 26 2.98 3.32 -10.68
CA GLY A 26 3.87 4.30 -10.07
C GLY A 26 3.17 5.51 -9.44
N SER A 27 1.90 5.76 -9.78
CA SER A 27 1.12 6.88 -9.22
C SER A 27 0.35 6.50 -7.95
N ILE A 28 0.45 5.24 -7.50
CA ILE A 28 -0.25 4.76 -6.30
C ILE A 28 0.61 5.07 -5.07
N SER A 29 0.03 5.76 -4.10
CA SER A 29 0.67 6.09 -2.83
C SER A 29 -0.30 5.97 -1.66
N LEU A 30 0.25 5.91 -0.45
CA LEU A 30 -0.51 6.17 0.77
C LEU A 30 -0.76 7.67 0.93
N ALA A 31 -1.44 8.06 2.02
CA ALA A 31 -1.67 9.45 2.36
C ALA A 31 -0.35 10.24 2.47
N ASP A 32 0.69 9.62 3.05
CA ASP A 32 2.05 10.11 2.92
C ASP A 32 2.71 9.56 1.65
N SER A 33 3.04 10.46 0.73
CA SER A 33 3.70 10.12 -0.55
C SER A 33 5.14 9.63 -0.42
N LEU A 34 5.78 9.81 0.75
CA LEU A 34 7.10 9.25 1.03
C LEU A 34 7.04 7.75 1.30
N CYS A 35 5.89 7.24 1.75
CA CYS A 35 5.66 5.81 1.93
C CYS A 35 5.34 5.15 0.59
N ARG A 36 6.41 4.77 -0.12
CA ARG A 36 6.34 4.11 -1.44
C ARG A 36 6.15 2.60 -1.31
N PRO A 37 5.33 1.98 -2.19
CA PRO A 37 5.19 0.54 -2.21
C PRO A 37 6.43 -0.15 -2.76
N LYS A 38 6.60 -1.42 -2.40
CA LYS A 38 7.44 -2.36 -3.14
C LYS A 38 6.63 -2.90 -4.32
N ILE A 39 7.13 -2.69 -5.53
CA ILE A 39 6.47 -3.13 -6.76
C ILE A 39 7.20 -4.35 -7.31
N THR A 40 6.47 -5.42 -7.60
CA THR A 40 6.97 -6.63 -8.26
C THR A 40 6.37 -6.77 -9.66
N SER A 41 6.60 -7.91 -10.32
CA SER A 41 5.99 -8.22 -11.61
C SER A 41 4.47 -8.35 -11.53
N THR A 42 3.94 -8.84 -10.40
CA THR A 42 2.52 -9.16 -10.23
C THR A 42 1.84 -8.40 -9.11
N GLU A 43 2.60 -7.78 -8.19
CA GLU A 43 2.04 -7.22 -6.96
C GLU A 43 2.56 -5.82 -6.66
N VAL A 44 1.72 -5.05 -5.97
CA VAL A 44 2.05 -3.78 -5.32
C VAL A 44 1.86 -3.98 -3.83
N ILE A 45 2.95 -3.83 -3.08
CA ILE A 45 3.02 -4.21 -1.67
C ILE A 45 3.31 -2.98 -0.82
N PHE A 46 2.47 -2.72 0.18
CA PHE A 46 2.67 -1.69 1.18
C PHE A 46 2.92 -2.29 2.57
N ASN A 47 4.01 -1.85 3.19
CA ASN A 47 4.26 -2.01 4.63
C ASN A 47 3.86 -0.71 5.31
N ILE A 48 2.73 -0.71 6.02
CA ILE A 48 2.10 0.49 6.57
C ILE A 48 2.31 0.53 8.09
N SER A 49 3.29 1.30 8.56
CA SER A 49 3.52 1.55 9.99
C SER A 49 2.30 2.24 10.60
N TYR A 50 1.86 1.82 11.80
CA TYR A 50 0.80 2.54 12.54
C TYR A 50 1.25 3.88 13.11
N SER A 51 2.55 4.14 13.13
CA SER A 51 3.13 5.38 13.64
C SER A 51 3.40 6.42 12.54
N ASP A 52 3.35 6.01 11.27
CA ASP A 52 3.77 6.82 10.12
C ASP A 52 2.82 6.67 8.93
N CYS A 53 3.27 7.04 7.73
CA CYS A 53 2.56 6.87 6.46
C CYS A 53 1.18 7.56 6.38
N GLY A 54 0.96 8.59 7.20
CA GLY A 54 -0.32 9.28 7.31
C GLY A 54 -1.41 8.43 7.97
N THR A 55 -1.05 7.39 8.72
CA THR A 55 -2.01 6.63 9.52
C THR A 55 -2.51 7.44 10.71
N SER A 56 -3.78 7.22 11.09
CA SER A 56 -4.41 7.89 12.23
C SER A 56 -5.08 6.87 13.14
N ARG A 57 -4.90 7.02 14.44
CA ARG A 57 -5.62 6.23 15.45
C ARG A 57 -6.96 6.91 15.77
N GLN A 58 -8.04 6.15 15.67
CA GLN A 58 -9.36 6.57 16.15
C GLN A 58 -9.65 5.90 17.50
N VAL A 59 -10.37 6.61 18.37
CA VAL A 59 -10.78 6.20 19.72
C VAL A 59 -12.28 6.07 19.82
#